data_AF-A0A3R7ULC0-F1
#
_entry.id   AF-A0A3R7ULC0-F1
#
_cell.length_a   1.000
_cell.length_b   1.000
_cell.length_c   1.000
_cell.angle_alpha   90.00
_cell.angle_beta   90.00
_cell.angle_gamma   90.00
#
_symmetry.space_group_name_H-M   'P 1'
#
loop_
_entity.id
_entity.type
_entity.pdbx_description
1 polymer ?
#
loop_
_entity_poly.entity_id
_entity_poly.type
_entity_poly.pdbx_seq_one_letter_code
_entity_poly.pdbx_strand_id
1 'polypeptide(L)'
;MFSNFLRNLSILKKFLFINLFFFTVIGLFTFIYLKNVQPNLIKKKSSNHIEVINNTIDNLIRLDVKFVEEDIRRFLFSTRFLFQNLDRVIFFDSELNLVGDTDTLDLDPRSFSKRLDMIELEILNEKKTKKITEEKNINIGNDNLVSLKDILY
;
A
#
# COMPACT_ATOMS: atom_id res chain seq x y z
N MET A 1 26.36 -42.86 26.68
CA MET A 1 27.72 -42.34 26.46
C MET A 1 27.79 -40.80 26.60
N PHE A 2 26.88 -40.06 25.95
CA PHE A 2 26.79 -38.58 26.04
C PHE A 2 26.46 -38.03 27.43
N SER A 3 25.61 -38.73 28.18
CA SER A 3 25.26 -38.40 29.57
C SER A 3 26.46 -38.45 30.53
N ASN A 4 27.38 -39.41 30.33
CA ASN A 4 28.59 -39.56 31.14
C ASN A 4 29.58 -38.42 30.89
N PHE A 5 29.69 -37.95 29.64
CA PHE A 5 30.51 -36.81 29.27
C PHE A 5 30.00 -35.49 29.90
N LEU A 6 28.68 -35.25 29.87
CA LEU A 6 28.04 -34.10 30.50
C LEU A 6 28.12 -34.12 32.03
N ARG A 7 28.19 -35.30 32.66
CA ARG A 7 28.25 -35.41 34.13
C ARG A 7 29.59 -34.90 34.69
N ASN A 8 30.69 -35.18 33.98
CA ASN A 8 32.06 -34.87 34.40
C ASN A 8 32.53 -33.43 34.08
N LEU A 9 31.71 -32.63 33.39
CA LEU A 9 32.04 -31.24 33.06
C LEU A 9 31.78 -30.28 34.24
N SER A 10 32.52 -29.16 34.31
CA SER A 10 32.23 -28.09 35.27
C SER A 10 30.89 -27.42 34.94
N ILE A 11 30.25 -26.80 35.95
CA ILE A 11 28.94 -26.15 35.81
C ILE A 11 28.93 -25.13 34.65
N LEU A 12 30.02 -24.36 34.50
CA LEU A 12 30.19 -23.38 33.43
C LEU A 12 30.23 -24.03 32.04
N LYS A 13 30.97 -25.14 31.89
CA LYS A 13 31.06 -25.85 30.60
C LYS A 13 29.72 -26.46 30.20
N LYS A 14 28.93 -26.96 31.16
CA LYS A 14 27.58 -27.47 30.89
C LYS A 14 26.67 -26.35 30.38
N PHE A 15 26.69 -25.19 31.03
CA PHE A 15 25.93 -24.02 30.60
C PHE A 15 26.31 -23.61 29.17
N LEU A 16 27.61 -23.48 28.87
CA LEU A 16 28.07 -23.08 27.54
C LEU A 16 27.68 -24.11 26.46
N PHE A 17 27.80 -25.40 26.77
CA PHE A 17 27.47 -26.48 25.84
C PHE A 17 25.97 -26.50 25.48
N ILE A 18 25.10 -26.32 26.47
CA ILE A 18 23.64 -26.25 26.24
C ILE A 18 23.30 -25.05 25.35
N ASN A 19 23.87 -23.88 25.64
CA ASN A 19 23.67 -22.69 24.81
C ASN A 19 24.16 -22.90 23.38
N LEU A 20 25.35 -23.47 23.21
CA LEU A 20 25.90 -23.78 21.89
C LEU A 20 24.99 -24.73 21.10
N PHE A 21 24.43 -25.74 21.75
CA PHE A 21 23.47 -26.66 21.14
C PHE A 21 22.23 -25.92 20.63
N PHE A 22 21.61 -25.07 21.47
CA PHE A 22 20.45 -24.28 21.06
C PHE A 22 20.76 -23.31 19.92
N PHE A 23 21.89 -22.60 19.98
CA PHE A 23 22.31 -21.70 18.90
C PHE A 23 22.60 -22.44 17.60
N THR A 24 23.16 -23.65 17.67
CA THR A 24 23.40 -24.49 16.49
C THR A 24 22.08 -24.90 15.83
N VAL A 25 21.09 -25.33 16.62
CA VAL A 25 19.77 -25.72 16.12
C VAL A 25 19.06 -24.53 15.48
N ILE A 26 19.03 -23.38 16.17
CA ILE A 26 18.42 -22.14 15.63
C ILE A 26 19.14 -21.71 14.35
N GLY A 27 20.47 -21.67 14.35
CA GLY A 27 21.27 -21.29 13.19
C GLY A 27 21.03 -22.20 11.98
N LEU A 28 20.86 -23.50 12.19
CA LEU A 28 20.51 -24.44 11.12
C LEU A 28 19.13 -24.13 10.52
N PHE A 29 18.12 -23.88 11.36
CA PHE A 29 16.80 -23.48 10.87
C PHE A 29 16.84 -22.14 10.13
N THR A 30 17.59 -21.16 10.63
CA THR A 30 17.79 -19.88 9.94
C THR A 30 18.44 -20.10 8.57
N PHE A 31 19.47 -20.95 8.47
CA PHE A 31 20.12 -21.24 7.20
C PHE A 31 19.15 -21.86 6.18
N ILE A 32 18.35 -22.85 6.60
CA ILE A 32 17.31 -23.47 5.75
C ILE A 32 16.28 -22.43 5.31
N TYR A 33 15.84 -21.57 6.23
CA TYR A 33 14.89 -20.50 5.95
C TYR A 33 15.42 -19.53 4.89
N LEU A 34 16.64 -19.01 5.05
CA LEU A 34 17.26 -18.07 4.11
C LEU A 34 17.47 -18.70 2.73
N LYS A 35 17.85 -19.98 2.68
CA LYS A 35 18.14 -20.66 1.40
C LYS A 35 16.89 -21.03 0.62
N ASN A 36 15.81 -21.41 1.29
CA ASN A 36 14.63 -21.99 0.64
C ASN A 36 13.36 -21.15 0.80
N VAL A 37 13.06 -20.72 2.02
CA VAL A 37 11.77 -20.09 2.34
C VAL A 37 11.76 -18.63 1.90
N GLN A 38 12.78 -17.84 2.28
CA GLN A 38 12.88 -16.43 1.91
C GLN A 38 12.80 -16.20 0.39
N PRO A 39 13.58 -16.88 -0.47
CA PRO A 39 13.50 -16.65 -1.91
C PRO A 39 12.15 -17.06 -2.50
N ASN A 40 11.50 -18.09 -1.94
CA ASN A 40 10.17 -18.49 -2.39
C ASN A 40 9.11 -17.44 -2.02
N LEU A 41 9.19 -16.86 -0.82
CA LEU A 41 8.32 -15.76 -0.40
C LEU A 41 8.51 -14.52 -1.26
N ILE A 42 9.76 -14.15 -1.56
CA ILE A 42 10.08 -13.02 -2.45
C ILE A 42 9.53 -13.27 -3.86
N LYS A 43 9.78 -14.46 -4.43
CA LYS A 43 9.27 -14.83 -5.76
C LYS A 43 7.74 -14.78 -5.81
N LYS A 44 7.07 -15.36 -4.81
CA LYS A 44 5.60 -15.32 -4.72
C LYS A 44 5.08 -13.89 -4.66
N LYS A 45 5.68 -13.03 -3.82
CA LYS A 45 5.30 -11.62 -3.73
C LYS A 45 5.52 -10.88 -5.06
N SER A 46 6.67 -11.11 -5.70
CA SER A 46 6.98 -10.53 -7.02
C SER A 46 6.00 -10.98 -8.10
N SER A 47 5.64 -12.26 -8.16
CA SER A 47 4.67 -12.79 -9.12
C SER A 47 3.29 -12.16 -8.93
N ASN A 48 2.84 -12.04 -7.68
CA ASN A 48 1.57 -11.36 -7.37
C ASN A 48 1.59 -9.88 -7.82
N HIS A 49 2.70 -9.16 -7.58
CA HIS A 49 2.82 -7.78 -8.05
C HIS A 49 2.77 -7.67 -9.58
N ILE A 50 3.45 -8.58 -10.29
CA ILE A 50 3.41 -8.63 -11.77
C ILE A 50 1.99 -8.90 -12.26
N GLU A 51 1.26 -9.82 -11.64
CA GLU A 51 -0.13 -10.11 -11.98
C GLU A 51 -1.03 -8.88 -11.82
N VAL A 52 -0.90 -8.17 -10.69
CA VAL A 52 -1.65 -6.92 -10.44
C VAL A 52 -1.32 -5.85 -11.49
N ILE A 53 -0.04 -5.68 -11.83
CA ILE A 53 0.39 -4.72 -12.86
C ILE A 53 -0.21 -5.09 -14.22
N ASN A 54 -0.10 -6.35 -14.64
CA ASN A 54 -0.65 -6.80 -15.93
C ASN A 54 -2.16 -6.61 -15.98
N ASN A 55 -2.88 -6.97 -14.91
CA ASN A 55 -4.32 -6.75 -14.82
C ASN A 55 -4.67 -5.26 -14.91
N THR A 56 -3.85 -4.38 -14.33
CA THR A 56 -4.06 -2.93 -14.39
C THR A 56 -3.85 -2.42 -15.82
N ILE A 57 -2.79 -2.86 -16.50
CA ILE A 57 -2.51 -2.53 -17.90
C ILE A 57 -3.67 -2.99 -18.80
N ASP A 58 -4.15 -4.22 -18.62
CA ASP A 58 -5.26 -4.78 -19.40
C ASP A 58 -6.55 -3.95 -19.24
N ASN A 59 -6.83 -3.47 -18.01
CA ASN A 59 -7.99 -2.62 -17.76
C ASN A 59 -7.83 -1.23 -18.37
N LEU A 60 -6.64 -0.62 -18.30
CA LEU A 60 -6.36 0.67 -18.95
C LEU A 60 -6.59 0.57 -20.47
N ILE A 61 -6.10 -0.49 -21.10
CA ILE A 61 -6.27 -0.73 -22.54
C ILE A 61 -7.74 -0.97 -22.88
N ARG A 62 -8.43 -1.82 -22.10
CA ARG A 62 -9.84 -2.17 -22.36
C ARG A 62 -10.77 -0.97 -22.24
N LEU A 63 -10.46 -0.03 -21.36
CA LEU A 63 -11.22 1.18 -21.14
C LEU A 63 -10.77 2.35 -22.02
N ASP A 64 -9.79 2.14 -22.90
CA ASP A 64 -9.20 3.16 -23.78
C ASP A 64 -8.78 4.44 -23.03
N VAL A 65 -8.15 4.24 -21.87
CA VAL A 65 -7.72 5.35 -21.00
C VAL A 65 -6.50 6.03 -21.61
N LYS A 66 -6.59 7.35 -21.78
CA LYS A 66 -5.49 8.18 -22.23
C LYS A 66 -4.50 8.39 -21.08
N PHE A 67 -3.21 8.37 -21.39
CA PHE A 67 -2.14 8.65 -20.43
C PHE A 67 -2.00 10.16 -20.17
N VAL A 68 -3.09 10.79 -19.72
CA VAL A 68 -3.16 12.20 -19.31
C VAL A 68 -3.71 12.24 -17.89
N GLU A 69 -3.24 13.18 -17.08
CA GLU A 69 -3.54 13.27 -15.64
C GLU A 69 -5.03 13.15 -15.31
N GLU A 70 -5.88 13.89 -16.03
CA GLU A 70 -7.33 13.88 -15.80
C GLU A 70 -7.96 12.51 -16.04
N ASP A 71 -7.53 11.80 -17.09
CA ASP A 71 -8.11 10.51 -17.47
C ASP A 71 -7.61 9.38 -16.56
N ILE A 72 -6.35 9.45 -16.11
CA ILE A 72 -5.80 8.56 -15.07
C ILE A 72 -6.52 8.76 -13.73
N ARG A 73 -6.77 10.00 -13.32
CA ARG A 73 -7.56 10.31 -12.12
C ARG A 73 -8.98 9.75 -12.23
N ARG A 74 -9.63 9.91 -13.39
CA ARG A 74 -10.97 9.37 -13.65
C ARG A 74 -11.00 7.85 -13.66
N PHE A 75 -9.99 7.21 -14.24
CA PHE A 75 -9.81 5.76 -14.20
C PHE A 75 -9.72 5.27 -12.77
N LEU A 76 -8.76 5.77 -11.98
CA LEU A 76 -8.59 5.39 -10.56
C LEU A 76 -9.87 5.56 -9.74
N PHE A 77 -10.62 6.63 -9.99
CA PHE A 77 -11.89 6.90 -9.33
C PHE A 77 -12.98 5.88 -9.71
N SER A 78 -13.17 5.66 -11.00
CA SER A 78 -14.23 4.79 -11.54
C SER A 78 -13.97 3.30 -11.33
N THR A 79 -12.71 2.90 -11.26
CA THR A 79 -12.29 1.51 -11.12
C THR A 79 -11.66 1.21 -9.76
N ARG A 80 -11.94 2.01 -8.73
CA ARG A 80 -11.45 1.80 -7.36
C ARG A 80 -11.68 0.37 -6.86
N PHE A 81 -12.79 -0.25 -7.27
CA PHE A 81 -13.12 -1.63 -6.89
C PHE A 81 -12.09 -2.67 -7.36
N LEU A 82 -11.31 -2.39 -8.41
CA LEU A 82 -10.23 -3.26 -8.89
C LEU A 82 -9.03 -3.29 -7.93
N PHE A 83 -8.90 -2.29 -7.07
CA PHE A 83 -7.76 -2.10 -6.19
C PHE A 83 -8.07 -2.36 -4.71
N GLN A 84 -9.20 -3.03 -4.40
CA GLN A 84 -9.60 -3.31 -3.00
C GLN A 84 -8.58 -4.11 -2.19
N ASN A 85 -7.74 -4.91 -2.87
CA ASN A 85 -6.70 -5.72 -2.24
C ASN A 85 -5.34 -4.99 -2.14
N LEU A 86 -5.30 -3.71 -2.53
CA LEU A 86 -4.11 -2.88 -2.50
C LEU A 86 -4.37 -1.71 -1.55
N ASP A 87 -3.37 -1.38 -0.75
CA ASP A 87 -3.48 -0.26 0.18
C ASP A 87 -3.51 1.08 -0.57
N ARG A 88 -2.72 1.20 -1.66
CA ARG A 88 -2.59 2.42 -2.45
C ARG A 88 -2.10 2.11 -3.87
N VAL A 89 -2.60 2.86 -4.86
CA VAL A 89 -2.12 2.82 -6.25
C VAL A 89 -1.75 4.23 -6.68
N ILE A 90 -0.54 4.38 -7.21
CA ILE A 90 0.03 5.66 -7.60
C ILE A 90 0.56 5.57 -9.02
N PHE A 91 0.19 6.52 -9.86
CA PHE A 91 0.70 6.71 -11.21
C PHE A 91 1.69 7.87 -11.24
N PHE A 92 2.80 7.65 -11.91
CA PHE A 92 3.81 8.66 -12.17
C PHE A 92 4.01 8.82 -13.67
N ASP A 93 4.38 10.02 -14.10
CA ASP A 93 4.81 10.26 -15.46
C ASP A 93 6.27 9.79 -15.67
N SER A 94 6.78 9.96 -16.88
CA SER A 94 8.17 9.63 -17.23
C SER A 94 9.21 10.45 -16.46
N GLU A 95 8.82 11.60 -15.90
CA GLU A 95 9.67 12.49 -15.11
C GLU A 95 9.55 12.22 -13.60
N LEU A 96 8.79 11.18 -13.21
CA LEU A 96 8.48 10.79 -11.83
C LEU A 96 7.60 11.79 -11.07
N ASN A 97 6.88 12.65 -11.78
CA ASN A 97 5.86 13.52 -11.18
C ASN A 97 4.59 12.73 -10.90
N LEU A 98 3.90 13.09 -9.82
CA LEU A 98 2.66 12.45 -9.42
C LEU A 98 1.53 12.77 -10.42
N VAL A 99 0.94 11.74 -11.02
CA VAL A 99 -0.17 11.88 -11.99
C VAL A 99 -1.52 11.54 -11.36
N GLY A 100 -1.56 10.53 -10.50
CA GLY A 100 -2.79 10.13 -9.83
C GLY A 100 -2.52 9.19 -8.68
N ASP A 101 -3.34 9.30 -7.63
CA ASP A 101 -3.16 8.57 -6.38
C ASP A 101 -4.49 8.25 -5.74
N THR A 102 -4.71 6.99 -5.38
CA THR A 102 -5.93 6.55 -4.69
C THR A 102 -6.14 7.24 -3.35
N ASP A 103 -5.07 7.62 -2.63
CA ASP A 103 -5.20 8.30 -1.33
C ASP A 103 -5.74 9.73 -1.50
N THR A 104 -5.29 10.44 -2.55
CA THR A 104 -5.79 11.81 -2.85
C THR A 104 -7.24 11.80 -3.33
N LEU A 105 -7.71 10.68 -3.87
CA LEU A 105 -9.07 10.52 -4.36
C LEU A 105 -10.07 10.27 -3.23
N ASP A 106 -9.63 9.71 -2.10
CA ASP A 106 -10.46 9.53 -0.89
C ASP A 106 -10.78 10.84 -0.18
N LEU A 107 -9.95 11.87 -0.41
CA LEU A 107 -10.14 13.21 0.10
C LEU A 107 -10.95 14.10 -0.86
N ASP A 108 -11.22 13.65 -2.08
CA ASP A 108 -12.02 14.41 -3.04
C ASP A 108 -13.49 14.40 -2.60
N PRO A 109 -14.14 15.56 -2.34
CA PRO A 109 -15.54 15.62 -1.94
C PRO A 109 -16.50 14.96 -2.95
N ARG A 110 -16.07 14.77 -4.21
CA ARG A 110 -16.82 14.03 -5.26
C ARG A 110 -16.80 12.51 -5.06
N SER A 111 -15.88 11.99 -4.25
CA SER A 111 -15.77 10.58 -3.89
C SER A 111 -16.81 10.11 -2.88
N PHE A 112 -17.32 11.04 -2.07
CA PHE A 112 -18.51 10.81 -1.29
C PHE A 112 -19.69 10.75 -2.24
N SER A 113 -20.31 9.58 -2.36
CA SER A 113 -21.54 9.42 -3.14
C SER A 113 -22.54 10.51 -2.71
N LYS A 114 -22.94 11.36 -3.67
CA LYS A 114 -23.89 12.48 -3.50
C LYS A 114 -25.26 12.10 -2.90
N ARG A 115 -25.45 10.84 -2.51
CA ARG A 115 -26.66 10.32 -1.90
C ARG A 115 -26.84 10.76 -0.45
N LEU A 116 -25.77 11.14 0.25
CA LEU A 116 -25.88 11.65 1.63
C LEU A 116 -26.27 13.13 1.68
N ASP A 117 -25.75 13.94 0.75
CA ASP A 117 -26.04 15.39 0.71
C ASP A 117 -27.51 15.72 0.39
N MET A 118 -28.25 14.81 -0.26
CA MET A 118 -29.64 15.08 -0.63
C MET A 118 -30.62 14.89 0.53
N ILE A 119 -30.31 14.03 1.50
CA ILE A 119 -31.29 13.62 2.53
C ILE A 119 -31.27 14.57 3.74
N GLU A 120 -30.10 15.07 4.13
CA GLU A 120 -29.97 15.94 5.32
C GLU A 120 -30.06 17.44 4.98
N LEU A 121 -29.59 17.83 3.78
CA LEU A 121 -29.56 19.23 3.35
C LEU A 121 -30.94 19.77 2.94
N GLU A 122 -31.83 18.93 2.41
CA GLU A 122 -33.18 19.33 1.99
C GLU A 122 -34.06 19.74 3.20
N ILE A 123 -33.89 19.05 4.34
CA ILE A 123 -34.59 19.35 5.60
C ILE A 123 -34.10 20.69 6.22
N LEU A 124 -32.84 21.07 6.00
CA LEU A 124 -32.25 22.29 6.56
C LEU A 124 -32.36 23.50 5.62
N ASN A 125 -32.36 23.29 4.30
CA ASN A 125 -32.33 24.34 3.28
C ASN A 125 -33.67 25.03 3.08
N GLU A 126 -34.81 24.39 3.37
CA GLU A 126 -36.11 25.07 3.38
C GLU A 126 -36.13 26.26 4.36
N LYS A 127 -35.29 26.20 5.42
CA LYS A 127 -35.13 27.29 6.40
C LYS A 127 -34.02 28.29 6.08
N LYS A 128 -33.04 27.97 5.22
CA LYS A 128 -31.77 28.74 5.10
C LYS A 128 -31.52 29.39 3.72
N THR A 129 -32.28 29.03 2.71
CA THR A 129 -32.09 29.45 1.28
C THR A 129 -32.24 30.94 0.98
N LYS A 130 -32.54 31.80 1.97
CA LYS A 130 -32.61 33.26 1.75
C LYS A 130 -31.28 34.03 1.91
N LYS A 131 -30.15 33.39 2.29
CA LYS A 131 -29.00 34.18 2.80
C LYS A 131 -27.58 33.89 2.30
N ILE A 132 -27.33 32.91 1.42
CA ILE A 132 -25.94 32.54 1.08
C ILE A 132 -25.80 32.31 -0.43
N THR A 133 -25.96 33.40 -1.19
CA THR A 133 -25.60 33.44 -2.62
C THR A 133 -24.38 34.33 -2.76
N GLU A 134 -23.24 33.92 -2.22
CA GLU A 134 -21.96 34.60 -2.47
C GLU A 134 -20.84 33.56 -2.57
N GLU A 135 -20.13 33.65 -3.69
CA GLU A 135 -19.12 32.75 -4.21
C GLU A 135 -18.01 32.44 -3.20
N LYS A 136 -17.78 31.15 -2.90
CA LYS A 136 -16.54 30.70 -2.26
C LYS A 136 -15.64 30.05 -3.32
N ASN A 137 -14.67 30.83 -3.79
CA ASN A 137 -13.46 30.30 -4.42
C ASN A 137 -12.72 29.44 -3.39
N ILE A 138 -12.74 28.13 -3.60
CA ILE A 138 -12.03 27.16 -2.77
C ILE A 138 -10.65 27.00 -3.39
N ASN A 139 -9.65 27.71 -2.88
CA ASN A 139 -8.25 27.41 -3.17
C ASN A 139 -7.92 26.07 -2.50
N ILE A 140 -7.81 25.02 -3.30
CA ILE A 140 -7.32 23.72 -2.84
C ILE A 140 -5.82 23.88 -2.59
N GLY A 141 -5.42 23.76 -1.33
CA GLY A 141 -4.05 23.87 -0.86
C GLY A 141 -3.13 22.89 -1.57
N ASN A 142 -1.99 23.41 -2.03
CA ASN A 142 -0.80 22.64 -2.38
C ASN A 142 -0.24 22.05 -1.07
N ASP A 143 -0.67 20.84 -0.73
CA ASP A 143 -0.07 20.09 0.35
C ASP A 143 0.72 18.94 -0.27
N ASN A 144 1.96 19.26 -0.65
CA ASN A 144 3.09 18.36 -0.92
C ASN A 144 2.81 17.19 -1.87
N LEU A 145 2.78 17.48 -3.18
CA LEU A 145 2.99 16.48 -4.23
C LEU A 145 4.45 15.99 -4.14
N VAL A 146 4.70 14.96 -3.32
CA VAL A 146 6.03 14.33 -3.23
C VAL A 146 6.27 13.58 -4.54
N SER A 147 7.28 13.99 -5.32
CA SER A 147 7.69 13.25 -6.50
C SER A 147 8.38 11.95 -6.07
N LEU A 148 8.24 10.88 -6.86
CA LEU A 148 9.03 9.66 -6.63
C LEU A 148 10.54 9.93 -6.65
N LYS A 149 10.95 10.98 -7.36
CA LYS A 149 12.33 11.44 -7.42
C LYS A 149 12.86 11.86 -6.04
N ASP A 150 12.03 12.46 -5.19
CA ASP A 150 12.40 12.92 -3.85
C ASP A 150 12.57 11.76 -2.85
N ILE A 151 12.08 10.56 -3.21
CA ILE A 151 12.17 9.35 -2.38
C ILE A 151 13.35 8.47 -2.81
N LEU A 152 13.66 8.46 -4.11
CA LEU A 152 14.69 7.60 -4.70
C LEU A 152 16.11 8.18 -4.65
N TYR A 153 16.25 9.50 -4.53
CA TYR A 153 17.53 10.23 -4.51
C TYR A 153 17.67 11.07 -3.24
#